data_AF-A0A699WYP5-F1
#
_entry.id   AF-A0A699WYP5-F1
#
_cell.length_a   1.000
_cell.length_b   1.000
_cell.length_c   1.000
_cell.angle_alpha   90.00
_cell.angle_beta   90.00
_cell.angle_gamma   90.00
#
_symmetry.space_group_name_H-M   'P 1'
#
loop_
_entity.id
_entity.type
_entity.pdbx_description
1 polymer ?
#
loop_
_entity_poly.entity_id
_entity_poly.type
_entity_poly.pdbx_seq_one_letter_code
_entity_poly.pdbx_strand_id
1 'polypeptide(L)'
;LASEAHEAGGGFLALHGKVETVFKQLLKDYDVAAIYTNEDYEPYATERDAAVAKLAEKAGAEFKAFKDQVIFAKDEVLTKNGKPSRVFGAYSKAWQAKVTLEDFKPHP
;
A
#
# COMPACT_ATOMS: atom_id res chain seq x y z
N LEU A 1 17.27 5.43 -3.48
CA LEU A 1 16.64 5.11 -2.18
C LEU A 1 17.49 5.50 -0.97
N ALA A 2 18.58 4.81 -0.62
CA ALA A 2 19.33 5.15 0.61
C ALA A 2 19.97 6.57 0.56
N SER A 3 20.58 6.95 -0.58
CA SER A 3 21.11 8.30 -0.80
C SER A 3 19.99 9.35 -0.73
N GLU A 4 18.91 9.15 -1.50
CA GLU A 4 17.74 10.04 -1.52
C GLU A 4 17.12 10.25 -0.14
N ALA A 5 16.96 9.18 0.66
CA ALA A 5 16.43 9.28 2.01
C ALA A 5 17.32 10.15 2.91
N HIS A 6 18.65 9.99 2.79
CA HIS A 6 19.61 10.79 3.54
C HIS A 6 19.64 12.25 3.07
N GLU A 7 19.59 12.49 1.76
CA GLU A 7 19.49 13.83 1.17
C GLU A 7 18.21 14.57 1.62
N ALA A 8 17.12 13.83 1.84
CA ALA A 8 15.88 14.35 2.41
C ALA A 8 15.91 14.51 3.95
N GLY A 9 17.03 14.21 4.61
CA GLY A 9 17.20 14.32 6.07
C GLY A 9 16.67 13.12 6.89
N GLY A 10 16.31 12.03 6.22
CA GLY A 10 15.88 10.78 6.83
C GLY A 10 16.98 9.72 6.91
N GLY A 11 16.56 8.48 7.19
CA GLY A 11 17.43 7.31 7.19
C GLY A 11 16.85 6.18 6.33
N PHE A 12 17.71 5.25 5.92
CA PHE A 12 17.31 4.03 5.21
C PHE A 12 17.86 2.81 5.93
N LEU A 13 16.96 1.97 6.46
CA LEU A 13 17.32 0.77 7.20
C LEU A 13 17.01 -0.47 6.36
N ALA A 14 18.05 -1.23 6.00
CA ALA A 14 17.92 -2.51 5.32
C ALA A 14 18.07 -3.66 6.31
N LEU A 15 17.03 -4.47 6.47
CA LEU A 15 16.99 -5.60 7.40
C LEU A 15 16.69 -6.89 6.65
N HIS A 16 17.27 -8.00 7.11
CA HIS A 16 17.05 -9.32 6.53
C HIS A 16 16.47 -10.26 7.60
N GLY A 17 15.35 -10.89 7.29
CA GLY A 17 14.68 -11.83 8.18
C GLY A 17 13.20 -11.98 7.86
N LYS A 18 12.49 -12.73 8.71
CA LYS A 18 11.03 -12.81 8.63
C LYS A 18 10.41 -11.46 9.00
N VAL A 19 9.45 -11.00 8.21
CA VAL A 19 8.79 -9.71 8.38
C VAL A 19 8.30 -9.50 9.82
N GLU A 20 7.54 -10.46 10.37
CA GLU A 20 7.05 -10.35 11.75
C GLU A 20 8.16 -10.24 12.81
N THR A 21 9.28 -10.94 12.62
CA THR A 21 10.41 -10.88 13.55
C THR A 21 11.07 -9.50 13.50
N VAL A 22 11.26 -8.97 12.28
CA VAL A 22 11.84 -7.64 12.06
C VAL A 22 10.94 -6.56 12.65
N PHE A 23 9.64 -6.58 12.38
CA PHE A 23 8.72 -5.57 12.91
C PHE A 23 8.56 -5.64 14.43
N LYS A 24 8.56 -6.84 15.03
CA LYS A 24 8.60 -6.97 16.51
C LYS A 24 9.84 -6.31 17.11
N GLN A 25 10.99 -6.46 16.45
CA GLN A 25 12.24 -5.83 16.89
C GLN A 25 12.16 -4.31 16.73
N LEU A 26 11.71 -3.82 15.57
CA LEU A 26 11.57 -2.38 15.31
C LEU A 26 10.62 -1.68 16.29
N LEU A 27 9.46 -2.29 16.57
CA LEU A 27 8.48 -1.76 17.52
C LEU A 27 8.97 -1.79 18.98
N LYS A 28 10.05 -2.53 19.27
CA LYS A 28 10.70 -2.52 20.59
C LYS A 28 11.83 -1.49 20.66
N ASP A 29 12.59 -1.36 19.59
CA ASP A 29 13.77 -0.49 19.53
C ASP A 29 13.41 0.98 19.34
N TYR A 30 12.25 1.26 18.76
CA TYR A 30 11.79 2.60 18.45
C TYR A 30 10.40 2.86 19.04
N ASP A 31 10.16 4.11 19.45
CA ASP A 31 8.83 4.61 19.76
C ASP A 31 8.12 4.97 18.44
N VAL A 32 7.50 3.97 17.83
CA VAL A 32 6.86 4.09 16.50
C VAL A 32 5.44 4.60 16.66
N ALA A 33 5.17 5.82 16.20
CA ALA A 33 3.82 6.36 16.17
C ALA A 33 2.94 5.72 15.07
N ALA A 34 3.52 5.49 13.88
CA ALA A 34 2.78 4.96 12.75
C ALA A 34 3.69 4.28 11.71
N ILE A 35 3.14 3.32 10.98
CA ILE A 35 3.75 2.65 9.83
C ILE A 35 2.96 3.04 8.58
N TYR A 36 3.66 3.52 7.55
CA TYR A 36 3.09 3.89 6.26
C TYR A 36 3.60 2.91 5.19
N THR A 37 2.70 2.38 4.38
CA THR A 37 3.02 1.51 3.24
C THR A 37 2.06 1.76 2.09
N ASN A 38 2.41 1.28 0.90
CA ASN A 38 1.48 1.24 -0.21
C ASN A 38 0.83 -0.16 -0.32
N GLU A 39 -0.41 -0.20 -0.80
CA GLU A 39 -1.19 -1.42 -0.96
C GLU A 39 -0.64 -2.30 -2.08
N ASP A 40 -0.47 -3.59 -1.79
CA ASP A 40 -0.23 -4.63 -2.79
C ASP A 40 -1.36 -5.68 -2.72
N TYR A 41 -1.86 -6.10 -3.89
CA TYR A 41 -3.03 -6.96 -4.03
C TYR A 41 -2.70 -8.45 -4.09
N GLU A 42 -1.41 -8.81 -4.13
CA GLU A 42 -0.99 -10.21 -4.10
C GLU A 42 -1.33 -10.90 -2.77
N PRO A 43 -1.71 -12.20 -2.77
CA PRO A 43 -2.09 -12.91 -1.54
C PRO A 43 -1.04 -12.79 -0.43
N TYR A 44 0.24 -12.98 -0.77
CA TYR A 44 1.33 -12.86 0.20
C TYR A 44 1.41 -11.46 0.82
N ALA A 45 1.30 -10.41 0.00
CA ALA A 45 1.39 -9.04 0.50
C ALA A 45 0.22 -8.70 1.43
N THR A 46 -1.00 -9.12 1.08
CA THR A 46 -2.19 -8.92 1.93
C THR A 46 -2.05 -9.64 3.28
N GLU A 47 -1.51 -10.87 3.30
CA GLU A 47 -1.26 -11.61 4.53
C GLU A 47 -0.14 -10.97 5.37
N ARG A 48 0.95 -10.56 4.72
CA ARG A 48 2.09 -9.87 5.33
C ARG A 48 1.64 -8.58 6.01
N ASP A 49 0.91 -7.73 5.30
CA ASP A 49 0.50 -6.41 5.79
C ASP A 49 -0.52 -6.54 6.92
N ALA A 50 -1.44 -7.51 6.83
CA ALA A 50 -2.35 -7.82 7.94
C ALA A 50 -1.61 -8.31 9.19
N ALA A 51 -0.52 -9.07 9.05
CA ALA A 51 0.31 -9.49 10.17
C ALA A 51 1.05 -8.29 10.81
N VAL A 52 1.61 -7.39 10.00
CA VAL A 52 2.29 -6.17 10.48
C VAL A 52 1.31 -5.21 11.15
N ALA A 53 0.13 -4.99 10.56
CA ALA A 53 -0.91 -4.14 11.15
C ALA A 53 -1.31 -4.62 12.56
N LYS A 54 -1.47 -5.94 12.76
CA LYS A 54 -1.73 -6.53 14.08
C LYS A 54 -0.59 -6.33 15.07
N LEU A 55 0.66 -6.29 14.61
CA LEU A 55 1.81 -6.01 15.47
C LEU A 55 1.86 -4.53 15.87
N ALA A 56 1.62 -3.64 14.91
CA ALA A 56 1.54 -2.20 15.14
C ALA A 56 0.45 -1.85 16.16
N GLU A 57 -0.77 -2.37 15.96
CA GLU A 57 -1.90 -2.16 16.87
C GLU A 57 -1.57 -2.60 18.30
N LYS A 58 -0.94 -3.77 18.48
CA LYS A 58 -0.51 -4.25 19.80
C LYS A 58 0.56 -3.38 20.46
N ALA A 59 1.37 -2.70 19.66
CA ALA A 59 2.40 -1.77 20.13
C ALA A 59 1.86 -0.34 20.30
N GLY A 60 0.58 -0.07 20.01
CA GLY A 60 -0.01 1.26 20.08
C GLY A 60 0.32 2.17 18.87
N ALA A 61 0.84 1.59 17.79
CA ALA A 61 1.18 2.30 16.56
C ALA A 61 0.05 2.21 15.52
N GLU A 62 -0.15 3.28 14.75
CA GLU A 62 -1.06 3.25 13.60
C GLU A 62 -0.46 2.48 12.42
N PHE A 63 -1.29 1.82 11.61
CA PHE A 63 -0.88 1.23 10.33
C PHE A 63 -1.72 1.84 9.20
N LYS A 64 -1.05 2.47 8.23
CA LYS A 64 -1.70 3.20 7.13
C LYS A 64 -1.20 2.67 5.80
N ALA A 65 -2.14 2.16 4.99
CA ALA A 65 -1.88 1.67 3.65
C ALA A 65 -2.53 2.60 2.61
N PHE A 66 -1.82 2.89 1.53
CA PHE A 66 -2.26 3.84 0.49
C PHE A 66 -2.19 3.23 -0.91
N LYS A 67 -3.09 3.66 -1.80
CA LYS A 67 -3.07 3.27 -3.22
C LYS A 67 -1.96 4.01 -3.96
N ASP A 68 -1.11 3.30 -4.70
CA ASP A 68 -0.05 3.90 -5.54
C ASP A 68 0.09 3.25 -6.93
N GLN A 69 -0.08 1.94 -7.03
CA GLN A 69 0.29 1.14 -8.19
C GLN A 69 -0.73 1.18 -9.34
N VAL A 70 -1.95 1.67 -9.08
CA VAL A 70 -3.04 1.71 -10.06
C VAL A 70 -3.80 3.02 -9.98
N ILE A 71 -4.27 3.50 -11.14
CA ILE A 71 -5.16 4.67 -11.23
C ILE A 71 -6.50 4.39 -10.53
N PHE A 72 -7.10 3.22 -10.81
CA PHE A 72 -8.34 2.77 -10.19
C PHE A 72 -8.11 1.45 -9.44
N ALA A 73 -8.25 1.48 -8.11
CA ALA A 73 -8.20 0.33 -7.22
C ALA A 73 -9.52 -0.45 -7.18
N LYS A 74 -9.43 -1.75 -6.95
CA LYS A 74 -10.51 -2.65 -6.50
C LYS A 74 -11.84 -2.42 -7.24
N ASP A 75 -12.73 -1.66 -6.63
CA ASP A 75 -14.13 -1.40 -6.96
C ASP A 75 -14.36 -0.01 -7.59
N GLU A 76 -13.29 0.69 -7.95
CA GLU A 76 -13.39 2.00 -8.61
C GLU A 76 -13.85 1.89 -10.08
N VAL A 77 -13.71 0.72 -10.71
CA VAL A 77 -14.25 0.40 -12.04
C VAL A 77 -15.14 -0.85 -11.97
N LEU A 78 -16.45 -0.63 -11.89
CA LEU A 78 -17.46 -1.69 -11.83
C LEU A 78 -18.36 -1.68 -13.07
N THR A 79 -18.95 -2.83 -13.34
CA THR A 79 -20.07 -2.95 -14.29
C THR A 79 -21.31 -2.25 -13.74
N LYS A 80 -22.33 -2.03 -14.59
CA LYS A 80 -23.63 -1.46 -14.17
C LYS A 80 -24.31 -2.23 -13.01
N ASN A 81 -23.94 -3.49 -12.81
CA ASN A 81 -24.47 -4.34 -11.74
C ASN A 81 -23.60 -4.31 -10.47
N GLY A 82 -22.65 -3.38 -10.36
CA GLY A 82 -21.78 -3.23 -9.18
C GLY A 82 -20.73 -4.33 -9.03
N LYS A 83 -20.42 -5.09 -10.08
CA LYS A 83 -19.41 -6.17 -10.05
C LYS A 83 -18.22 -5.88 -10.95
N PRO A 84 -17.00 -6.34 -10.63
CA PRO A 84 -15.86 -6.25 -11.52
C PRO A 84 -16.12 -6.96 -12.85
N SER A 85 -15.67 -6.36 -13.96
CA SER A 85 -15.77 -7.01 -15.27
C SER A 85 -14.77 -8.16 -15.36
N ARG A 86 -15.22 -9.31 -15.87
CA ARG A 86 -14.35 -10.46 -16.20
C ARG A 86 -13.84 -10.42 -17.65
N VAL A 87 -14.37 -9.51 -18.46
CA VAL A 87 -14.00 -9.35 -19.87
C VAL A 87 -13.19 -8.06 -20.01
N PHE A 88 -11.94 -8.19 -20.47
CA PHE A 88 -11.01 -7.07 -20.61
C PHE A 88 -11.58 -5.94 -21.48
N GLY A 89 -12.19 -6.25 -22.62
CA GLY A 89 -12.76 -5.22 -23.50
C GLY A 89 -13.85 -4.37 -22.81
N ALA A 90 -14.71 -5.00 -22.01
CA ALA A 90 -15.72 -4.29 -21.24
C ALA A 90 -15.11 -3.47 -20.08
N TYR A 91 -14.08 -4.01 -19.42
CA TYR A 91 -13.31 -3.27 -18.41
C TYR A 91 -12.64 -2.03 -19.01
N SER A 92 -11.89 -2.21 -20.09
CA SER A 92 -11.14 -1.15 -20.77
C SER A 92 -12.04 -0.01 -21.23
N LYS A 93 -13.21 -0.33 -21.80
CA LYS A 93 -14.20 0.69 -22.18
C LYS A 93 -14.72 1.50 -20.99
N ALA A 94 -14.99 0.84 -19.86
CA ALA A 94 -15.44 1.51 -18.63
C ALA A 94 -14.32 2.34 -18.00
N TRP A 95 -13.09 1.82 -18.00
CA TRP A 95 -11.89 2.49 -17.52
C TRP A 95 -11.63 3.78 -18.30
N GLN A 96 -11.62 3.70 -19.64
CA GLN A 96 -11.40 4.85 -20.52
C GLN A 96 -12.51 5.91 -20.42
N ALA A 97 -13.75 5.48 -20.18
CA ALA A 97 -14.86 6.40 -19.97
C ALA A 97 -14.79 7.13 -18.62
N LYS A 98 -14.08 6.57 -17.63
CA LYS A 98 -13.94 7.13 -16.28
C LYS A 98 -12.70 8.00 -16.13
N VAL A 99 -11.58 7.63 -16.74
CA VAL A 99 -10.30 8.32 -16.56
C VAL A 99 -10.33 9.76 -17.07
N THR A 100 -9.77 10.66 -16.28
CA THR A 100 -9.63 12.08 -16.55
C THR A 100 -8.16 12.49 -16.44
N LEU A 101 -7.83 13.72 -16.86
CA LEU A 101 -6.47 14.25 -16.71
C LEU A 101 -6.06 14.42 -15.24
N GLU A 102 -7.02 14.58 -14.33
CA GLU A 102 -6.74 14.71 -12.90
C GLU A 102 -6.20 13.40 -12.31
N ASP A 103 -6.64 12.25 -12.81
CA ASP A 103 -6.22 10.92 -12.33
C ASP A 103 -4.75 10.59 -12.62
N PHE A 104 -4.08 11.39 -13.45
CA PHE A 104 -2.65 11.24 -13.77
C PHE A 104 -1.75 12.13 -12.92
N LYS A 105 -2.31 13.00 -12.09
CA LYS A 105 -1.50 13.86 -11.23
C LYS A 105 -0.86 13.03 -10.11
N PRO A 106 0.37 13.38 -9.68
CA PRO A 106 0.95 12.78 -8.48
C PRO A 106 0.01 13.03 -7.29
N HIS A 107 -0.37 11.96 -6.61
CA HIS A 107 -1.06 12.06 -5.34
C HIS A 107 -0.02 12.18 -4.21
N PRO A 108 -0.28 13.05 -3.21
CA PRO A 108 0.63 13.29 -2.09
C PRO A 108 0.82 12.07 -1.19
#